data_AF-A0A950TYH1-F1
#
_entry.id   AF-A0A950TYH1-F1
#
_cell.length_a   1.000
_cell.length_b   1.000
_cell.length_c   1.000
_cell.angle_alpha   90.00
_cell.angle_beta   90.00
_cell.angle_gamma   90.00
#
_symmetry.space_group_name_H-M   'P 1'
#
loop_
_entity.id
_entity.type
_entity.pdbx_description
1 polymer ?
#
loop_
_entity_poly.entity_id
_entity_poly.type
_entity_poly.pdbx_seq_one_letter_code
_entity_poly.pdbx_strand_id
1 'polypeptide(L)'
;NLNEHPGYTDVLGGDQHVADLIAHLQKSPQWAHMVVIVTYDENGGFWDHTAPPKGDRWGPGSRIPALIVSPFAKQEFVDHTLYDTTSILSLITRRFSLPMLAGLQRRNAAVGANGNPAPGDLTNALDLPAR
;
A
#
# COMPACT_ATOMS: atom_id res chain seq x y z
N ASN A 1 -13.26 17.66 -7.97
CA ASN A 1 -12.99 16.21 -8.04
C ASN A 1 -11.48 16.09 -8.05
N LEU A 2 -10.87 15.66 -6.94
CA LEU A 2 -9.41 15.69 -6.73
C LEU A 2 -8.82 14.27 -6.70
N ASN A 3 -9.49 13.34 -7.38
CA ASN A 3 -8.95 12.02 -7.65
C ASN A 3 -8.28 12.01 -9.03
N GLU A 4 -7.56 10.93 -9.34
CA GLU A 4 -6.80 10.77 -10.57
C GLU A 4 -7.51 9.83 -11.57
N HIS A 5 -8.82 9.67 -11.41
CA HIS A 5 -9.59 8.72 -12.21
C HIS A 5 -9.64 9.14 -13.69
N PRO A 6 -9.34 8.24 -14.63
CA PRO A 6 -9.37 8.55 -16.06
C PRO A 6 -10.76 8.99 -16.53
N GLY A 7 -10.79 9.90 -17.50
CA GLY A 7 -12.00 10.30 -18.23
C GLY A 7 -12.71 11.54 -17.69
N TYR A 8 -12.70 11.79 -16.38
CA TYR A 8 -13.34 12.97 -15.78
C TYR A 8 -12.44 13.79 -14.83
N THR A 9 -11.21 13.34 -14.59
CA THR A 9 -10.16 14.09 -13.87
C THR A 9 -8.82 14.01 -14.58
N ASP A 10 -7.79 14.58 -13.98
CA ASP A 10 -6.41 14.59 -14.47
C ASP A 10 -5.41 14.25 -13.36
N VAL A 11 -4.28 13.68 -13.79
CA VAL A 11 -3.20 13.22 -12.88
C VAL A 11 -2.57 14.40 -12.15
N LEU A 12 -2.36 15.53 -12.83
CA LEU A 12 -1.67 16.68 -12.24
C LEU A 12 -2.44 17.28 -11.06
N GLY A 13 -3.76 17.44 -11.18
CA GLY A 13 -4.62 17.94 -10.13
C GLY A 13 -4.68 17.00 -8.92
N GLY A 14 -4.70 15.68 -9.16
CA GLY A 14 -4.64 14.68 -8.09
C GLY A 14 -3.29 14.66 -7.37
N ASP A 15 -2.19 14.64 -8.12
CA ASP A 15 -0.82 14.69 -7.57
C ASP A 15 -0.61 15.96 -6.74
N GLN A 16 -1.04 17.11 -7.24
CA GLN A 16 -0.97 18.38 -6.52
C GLN A 16 -1.77 18.31 -5.20
N HIS A 17 -2.96 17.70 -5.23
CA HIS A 17 -3.78 17.52 -4.04
C HIS A 17 -3.12 16.60 -3.01
N VAL A 18 -2.55 15.47 -3.44
CA VAL A 18 -1.81 14.53 -2.59
C VAL A 18 -0.60 15.23 -1.96
N ALA A 19 0.18 15.96 -2.75
CA ALA A 19 1.34 16.70 -2.27
C ALA A 19 0.96 17.75 -1.21
N ASP A 20 -0.10 18.52 -1.46
CA ASP A 20 -0.61 19.50 -0.51
C ASP A 20 -1.06 18.84 0.80
N LEU A 21 -1.80 17.73 0.73
CA LEU A 21 -2.22 16.99 1.93
C LEU A 21 -1.03 16.48 2.73
N ILE A 22 -0.04 15.87 2.08
CA ILE A 22 1.18 15.40 2.74
C ILE A 22 1.92 16.58 3.41
N ALA A 23 2.07 17.71 2.71
CA ALA A 23 2.73 18.89 3.27
C ALA A 23 2.01 19.45 4.50
N HIS A 24 0.68 19.37 4.55
CA HIS A 24 -0.10 19.72 5.75
C HIS A 24 0.10 18.72 6.87
N LEU A 25 0.07 17.41 6.59
CA LEU A 25 0.29 16.35 7.57
C LEU A 25 1.70 16.42 8.19
N GLN A 26 2.72 16.73 7.39
CA GLN A 26 4.11 16.91 7.85
C GLN A 26 4.28 18.07 8.83
N LYS A 27 3.46 19.12 8.72
CA LYS A 27 3.46 20.26 9.65
C LYS A 27 2.63 20.02 10.90
N SER A 28 1.87 18.92 10.95
CA SER A 28 0.98 18.62 12.07
C SER A 28 1.79 18.16 13.29
N PRO A 29 1.27 18.37 14.52
CA PRO A 29 1.89 17.86 15.73
C PRO A 29 1.92 16.31 15.79
N GLN A 30 1.16 15.63 14.92
CA GLN A 30 1.10 14.17 14.86
C GLN A 30 2.18 13.56 13.96
N TRP A 31 2.90 14.36 13.15
CA TRP A 31 3.82 13.87 12.14
C TRP A 31 4.82 12.85 12.68
N ALA A 32 5.41 13.12 13.86
CA ALA A 32 6.38 12.26 14.53
C ALA A 32 5.88 10.84 14.83
N HIS A 33 4.56 10.59 14.74
CA HIS A 33 3.92 9.31 15.03
C HIS A 33 3.09 8.79 13.85
N MET A 34 3.33 9.30 12.64
CA MET A 34 2.47 9.05 11.48
C MET A 34 3.12 8.15 10.43
N VAL A 35 2.32 7.29 9.83
CA VAL A 35 2.64 6.61 8.57
C VAL A 35 1.54 6.97 7.58
N VAL A 36 1.91 7.62 6.47
CA VAL A 36 1.01 7.92 5.35
C VAL A 36 1.30 6.91 4.25
N ILE A 37 0.25 6.27 3.74
CA ILE A 37 0.32 5.31 2.63
C ILE A 37 -0.46 5.94 1.49
N VAL A 38 0.24 6.28 0.40
CA VAL A 38 -0.40 6.74 -0.84
C VAL A 38 -0.44 5.56 -1.79
N THR A 39 -1.63 5.18 -2.23
CA THR A 39 -1.84 4.08 -3.17
C THR A 39 -3.17 4.26 -3.87
N TYR A 40 -3.48 3.36 -4.79
CA TYR A 40 -4.63 3.43 -5.68
C TYR A 40 -5.59 2.28 -5.38
N ASP A 41 -6.86 2.44 -5.72
CA ASP A 41 -7.84 1.36 -5.62
C ASP A 41 -7.68 0.36 -6.77
N GLU A 42 -7.31 0.84 -7.96
CA GLU A 42 -7.10 0.05 -9.18
C GLU A 42 -6.10 0.72 -10.15
N ASN A 43 -5.87 0.11 -11.33
CA ASN A 43 -4.80 0.50 -12.27
C ASN A 43 -5.25 1.41 -13.44
N GLY A 44 -6.47 1.92 -13.44
CA GLY A 44 -7.12 2.70 -14.48
C GLY A 44 -7.38 1.97 -15.79
N GLY A 45 -7.16 0.64 -15.85
CA GLY A 45 -7.07 -0.09 -17.12
C GLY A 45 -5.83 0.24 -17.96
N PHE A 46 -4.85 0.95 -17.38
CA PHE A 46 -3.58 1.22 -18.04
C PHE A 46 -2.72 -0.04 -18.15
N TRP A 47 -1.87 -0.09 -19.17
CA TRP A 47 -1.00 -1.24 -19.42
C TRP A 47 0.13 -1.31 -18.40
N ASP A 48 0.38 -2.53 -17.88
CA ASP A 48 1.55 -2.87 -17.10
C ASP A 48 2.21 -4.12 -17.72
N HIS A 49 3.54 -4.14 -17.80
CA HIS A 49 4.29 -5.24 -18.41
C HIS A 49 4.34 -6.52 -17.56
N THR A 50 4.11 -6.39 -16.25
CA THR A 50 4.17 -7.50 -15.31
C THR A 50 2.80 -8.16 -15.24
N ALA A 51 2.75 -9.46 -15.55
CA ALA A 51 1.54 -10.23 -15.38
C ALA A 51 1.12 -10.26 -13.89
N PRO A 52 -0.18 -10.06 -13.57
CA PRO A 52 -0.69 -10.16 -12.21
C PRO A 52 -0.31 -11.50 -11.54
N PRO A 53 0.17 -11.49 -10.29
CA PRO A 53 0.37 -12.71 -9.52
C PRO A 53 -0.94 -13.49 -9.37
N LYS A 54 -0.87 -14.81 -9.44
CA LYS A 54 -2.05 -15.66 -9.22
C LYS A 54 -2.37 -15.75 -7.72
N GLY A 55 -3.63 -15.52 -7.35
CA GLY A 55 -4.14 -15.77 -6.00
C GLY A 55 -5.54 -16.37 -6.03
N ASP A 56 -6.48 -15.77 -5.31
CA ASP A 56 -7.88 -16.20 -5.36
C ASP A 56 -8.66 -15.47 -6.48
N ARG A 57 -10.00 -15.62 -6.48
CA ARG A 57 -10.86 -14.95 -7.47
C ARG A 57 -10.82 -13.42 -7.41
N TRP A 58 -10.26 -12.83 -6.35
CA TRP A 58 -10.20 -11.38 -6.12
C TRP A 58 -8.83 -10.78 -6.44
N GLY A 59 -7.79 -11.60 -6.59
CA GLY A 59 -6.47 -11.13 -6.97
C GLY A 59 -5.33 -11.94 -6.37
N PRO A 60 -4.10 -11.40 -6.38
CA PRO A 60 -3.75 -10.02 -6.77
C PRO A 60 -4.08 -9.64 -8.23
N GLY A 61 -4.44 -8.38 -8.46
CA GLY A 61 -4.70 -7.81 -9.79
C GLY A 61 -3.46 -7.17 -10.42
N SER A 62 -3.68 -6.33 -11.44
CA SER A 62 -2.62 -5.48 -12.01
C SER A 62 -1.95 -4.63 -10.93
N ARG A 63 -0.66 -4.35 -11.10
CA ARG A 63 0.09 -3.55 -10.15
C ARG A 63 -0.44 -2.13 -10.10
N ILE A 64 -0.36 -1.55 -8.91
CA ILE A 64 -0.67 -0.16 -8.61
C ILE A 64 0.53 0.49 -7.91
N PRO A 65 0.73 1.81 -8.04
CA PRO A 65 1.74 2.51 -7.26
C PRO A 65 1.44 2.46 -5.77
N ALA A 66 2.49 2.43 -4.95
CA ALA A 66 2.41 2.59 -3.51
C ALA A 66 3.61 3.38 -3.00
N LEU A 67 3.37 4.41 -2.21
CA LEU A 67 4.39 5.23 -1.55
C LEU A 67 4.14 5.21 -0.04
N ILE A 68 5.23 5.08 0.72
CA ILE A 68 5.23 5.19 2.17
C ILE A 68 5.90 6.51 2.55
N VAL A 69 5.16 7.40 3.19
CA VAL A 69 5.63 8.73 3.60
C VAL A 69 5.50 8.84 5.12
N SER A 70 6.63 8.88 5.82
CA SER A 70 6.66 8.80 7.28
C SER A 70 8.03 9.22 7.83
N PRO A 71 8.13 9.72 9.08
CA PRO A 71 9.41 9.80 9.79
C PRO A 71 10.09 8.43 9.99
N PHE A 72 9.32 7.34 9.91
CA PHE A 72 9.83 5.97 10.01
C PHE A 72 10.17 5.37 8.65
N ALA A 73 9.89 6.04 7.54
CA ALA A 73 10.14 5.47 6.22
C ALA A 73 11.65 5.37 5.96
N LYS A 74 12.10 4.22 5.46
CA LYS A 74 13.48 4.07 5.00
C LYS A 74 13.75 5.06 3.85
N GLN A 75 14.86 5.78 3.94
CA GLN A 75 15.24 6.74 2.89
C GLN A 75 15.90 6.05 1.71
N GLU A 76 15.68 6.60 0.51
CA GLU A 76 16.27 6.11 -0.75
C GLU A 76 16.04 4.60 -0.99
N PHE A 77 14.90 4.10 -0.52
CA PHE A 77 14.61 2.68 -0.47
C PHE A 77 13.45 2.31 -1.40
N VAL A 78 13.68 1.32 -2.26
CA VAL A 78 12.64 0.68 -3.07
C VAL A 78 12.43 -0.74 -2.54
N ASP A 79 11.23 -1.02 -2.06
CA ASP A 79 10.86 -2.34 -1.57
C ASP A 79 10.29 -3.19 -2.70
N HIS A 80 10.89 -4.36 -2.92
CA HIS A 80 10.47 -5.33 -3.94
C HIS A 80 9.63 -6.48 -3.37
N THR A 81 9.25 -6.41 -2.10
CA THR A 81 8.36 -7.39 -1.47
C THR A 81 7.00 -7.42 -2.17
N LEU A 82 6.41 -8.60 -2.33
CA LEU A 82 5.05 -8.73 -2.85
C LEU A 82 4.07 -8.11 -1.85
N TYR A 83 3.27 -7.15 -2.33
CA TYR A 83 2.19 -6.52 -1.58
C TYR A 83 0.89 -6.55 -2.37
N ASP A 84 -0.23 -6.45 -1.66
CA ASP A 84 -1.53 -6.09 -2.23
C ASP A 84 -2.23 -5.10 -1.30
N THR A 85 -3.44 -4.65 -1.65
CA THR A 85 -4.19 -3.66 -0.84
C THR A 85 -4.47 -4.12 0.60
N THR A 86 -4.56 -5.43 0.84
CA THR A 86 -4.77 -5.99 2.18
C THR A 86 -3.48 -6.03 3.01
N SER A 87 -2.31 -5.73 2.44
CA SER A 87 -1.08 -5.51 3.21
C SER A 87 -1.20 -4.32 4.18
N ILE A 88 -2.07 -3.34 3.88
CA ILE A 88 -2.42 -2.26 4.83
C ILE A 88 -3.11 -2.83 6.07
N LEU A 89 -4.03 -3.77 5.90
CA LEU A 89 -4.68 -4.45 7.03
C LEU A 89 -3.68 -5.29 7.82
N SER A 90 -2.76 -5.98 7.14
CA SER A 90 -1.66 -6.70 7.81
C SER A 90 -0.79 -5.77 8.65
N LEU A 91 -0.45 -4.58 8.15
CA LEU A 91 0.29 -3.56 8.91
C LEU A 91 -0.47 -3.15 10.17
N ILE A 92 -1.76 -2.83 10.05
CA ILE A 92 -2.62 -2.42 11.17
C ILE A 92 -2.73 -3.57 12.20
N THR A 93 -3.02 -4.78 11.74
CA THR A 93 -3.11 -5.98 12.58
C THR A 93 -1.81 -6.18 13.38
N ARG A 94 -0.66 -6.11 12.72
CA ARG A 94 0.65 -6.21 13.38
C ARG A 94 0.89 -5.04 14.33
N ARG A 95 0.64 -3.80 13.90
CA ARG A 95 0.92 -2.57 14.66
C ARG A 95 0.14 -2.47 15.96
N PHE A 96 -1.05 -3.07 16.01
CA PHE A 96 -1.91 -3.04 17.21
C PHE A 96 -2.05 -4.41 17.87
N SER A 97 -1.24 -5.40 17.48
CA SER A 97 -1.28 -6.77 18.04
C SER A 97 -2.68 -7.39 18.01
N LEU A 98 -3.41 -7.15 16.91
CA LEU A 98 -4.75 -7.66 16.73
C LEU A 98 -4.72 -9.12 16.26
N PRO A 99 -5.78 -9.90 16.51
CA PRO A 99 -5.94 -11.20 15.89
C PRO A 99 -5.92 -11.11 14.36
N MET A 100 -5.32 -12.11 13.72
CA MET A 100 -5.32 -12.21 12.26
C MET A 100 -6.74 -12.35 11.73
N LEU A 101 -7.12 -11.49 10.78
CA LEU A 101 -8.44 -11.54 10.16
C LEU A 101 -8.57 -12.79 9.28
N ALA A 102 -9.72 -13.45 9.31
CA ALA A 102 -9.99 -14.63 8.47
C ALA A 102 -9.83 -14.34 6.96
N GLY A 103 -10.09 -13.09 6.54
CA GLY A 103 -9.83 -12.63 5.17
C GLY A 103 -8.36 -12.67 4.80
N LEU A 104 -7.48 -12.18 5.67
CA LEU A 104 -6.02 -12.21 5.47
C LEU A 104 -5.49 -13.65 5.45
N GLN A 105 -6.02 -14.53 6.30
CA GLN A 105 -5.67 -15.95 6.30
C GLN A 105 -6.02 -16.61 4.96
N ARG A 106 -7.24 -16.40 4.45
CA ARG A 106 -7.68 -16.94 3.16
C ARG A 106 -6.85 -16.39 2.00
N ARG A 107 -6.59 -15.08 1.99
CA ARG A 107 -5.73 -14.43 0.99
C ARG A 107 -4.33 -15.04 0.98
N ASN A 108 -3.70 -15.18 2.16
CA ASN A 108 -2.35 -15.75 2.27
C ASN A 108 -2.31 -17.20 1.78
N ALA A 109 -3.31 -18.01 2.15
CA ALA A 109 -3.42 -19.38 1.70
C ALA A 109 -3.60 -19.47 0.18
N ALA A 110 -4.41 -18.61 -0.42
CA ALA A 110 -4.64 -18.61 -1.87
C ALA A 110 -3.40 -18.17 -2.66
N VAL A 111 -2.70 -17.12 -2.22
CA VAL A 111 -1.45 -16.68 -2.85
C VAL A 111 -0.38 -17.77 -2.74
N GLY A 112 -0.23 -18.38 -1.55
CA GLY A 112 0.72 -19.48 -1.32
C GLY A 112 0.40 -20.74 -2.12
N ALA A 113 -0.88 -21.12 -2.25
CA ALA A 113 -1.31 -22.25 -3.06
C ALA A 113 -0.99 -22.10 -4.55
N ASN A 114 -0.79 -20.85 -5.01
CA ASN A 114 -0.38 -20.53 -6.37
C ASN A 114 1.15 -20.32 -6.53
N GLY A 115 1.94 -20.70 -5.52
CA GLY A 115 3.41 -20.67 -5.58
C GLY A 115 4.05 -19.29 -5.35
N ASN A 116 3.27 -18.29 -4.95
CA ASN A 116 3.77 -16.95 -4.64
C ASN A 116 4.22 -16.85 -3.16
N PRO A 117 5.18 -15.98 -2.84
CA PRO A 117 5.51 -15.69 -1.45
C PRO A 117 4.31 -15.09 -0.72
N ALA A 118 4.24 -15.27 0.60
CA ALA A 118 3.23 -14.60 1.41
C ALA A 118 3.39 -13.07 1.26
N PRO A 119 2.33 -12.32 0.90
CA PRO A 119 2.49 -10.89 0.72
C PRO A 119 2.78 -10.21 2.06
N GLY A 120 3.71 -9.25 2.04
CA GLY A 120 4.21 -8.60 3.25
C GLY A 120 3.20 -7.66 3.91
N ASP A 121 3.63 -7.01 5.00
CA ASP A 121 2.81 -6.15 5.85
C ASP A 121 3.33 -4.69 5.90
N LEU A 122 4.04 -4.27 4.86
CA LEU A 122 4.66 -2.94 4.70
C LEU A 122 5.74 -2.58 5.72
N THR A 123 6.03 -3.44 6.71
CA THR A 123 7.05 -3.12 7.72
C THR A 123 8.47 -3.12 7.16
N ASN A 124 8.71 -3.79 6.03
CA ASN A 124 10.03 -3.73 5.39
C ASN A 124 10.38 -2.32 4.87
N ALA A 125 9.39 -1.45 4.63
CA ALA A 125 9.59 -0.05 4.26
C ALA A 125 9.76 0.90 5.46
N LEU A 126 9.67 0.39 6.70
CA LEU A 126 9.59 1.20 7.92
C LEU A 126 10.61 0.78 8.99
N ASP A 127 11.38 1.74 9.49
CA ASP A 127 12.22 1.61 10.69
C ASP A 127 11.38 1.93 11.93
N LEU A 128 10.54 0.97 12.33
CA LEU A 128 9.70 1.09 13.52
C LEU A 128 10.51 0.82 14.79
N PRO A 129 10.38 1.65 15.84
CA PRO A 129 11.00 1.35 17.13
C PRO A 129 10.47 0.03 17.68
N ALA A 130 11.36 -0.72 18.36
CA ALA A 130 10.95 -1.88 19.14
C ALA A 130 9.90 -1.45 20.19
N ARG A 131 8.92 -2.33 20.44
CA ARG A 131 7.95 -2.12 21.51
C ARG A 131 8.53 -2.45 22.87
#